data_AF-A0A4V2UPJ3-F1
#
_entry.id   AF-A0A4V2UPJ3-F1
#
_cell.length_a   1.000
_cell.length_b   1.000
_cell.length_c   1.000
_cell.angle_alpha   90.00
_cell.angle_beta   90.00
_cell.angle_gamma   90.00
#
_symmetry.space_group_name_H-M   'P 1'
#
loop_
_entity.id
_entity.type
_entity.pdbx_description
1 polymer ?
#
loop_
_entity_poly.entity_id
_entity_poly.type
_entity_poly.pdbx_seq_one_letter_code
_entity_poly.pdbx_strand_id
1 'polypeptide(L)'
;MKKTELMERYEDAKKCGEEITGIVLIIHMPTGEQETIINPNIEEKMNYIDRTYNDDLVHCNCKDIYIEDVAFCVGGEPGMMFPEAYELMKEGAKVKLPSWGGYWYWDNDKKTIMMHTKDGEELDIRQTDRPEYTFDNICSGDWVIADEENCPELGGEALFSFAEAIKYLKRGMKVARKGWNGKKQYIQLATGISYTFEGKVVNCNHEAIGNKAIAFVGTSGVQMGWLASQADMLAEDWVFAE
;
A
#
# COMPACT_ATOMS: atom_id res chain seq x y z
N MET A 1 1.61 22.15 17.03
CA MET A 1 0.69 21.06 17.42
C MET A 1 0.79 20.83 18.92
N LYS A 2 -0.28 20.38 19.60
CA LYS A 2 -0.20 19.98 21.01
C LYS A 2 0.08 18.48 21.15
N LYS A 3 0.71 18.08 22.24
CA LYS A 3 0.97 16.65 22.53
C LYS A 3 -0.31 15.83 22.66
N THR A 4 -1.40 16.42 23.12
CA THR A 4 -2.73 15.79 23.13
C THR A 4 -3.23 15.47 21.73
N GLU A 5 -3.05 16.40 20.78
CA GLU A 5 -3.44 16.21 19.37
C GLU A 5 -2.61 15.10 18.71
N LEU A 6 -1.32 15.00 19.02
CA LEU A 6 -0.47 13.89 18.59
C LEU A 6 -1.02 12.53 19.06
N MET A 7 -1.42 12.43 20.34
CA MET A 7 -1.97 11.20 20.90
C MET A 7 -3.33 10.84 20.29
N GLU A 8 -4.18 11.84 20.03
CA GLU A 8 -5.44 11.64 19.31
C GLU A 8 -5.20 11.08 17.90
N ARG A 9 -4.26 11.66 17.14
CA ARG A 9 -3.88 11.15 15.81
C ARG A 9 -3.34 9.73 15.86
N TYR A 10 -2.56 9.39 16.89
CA TYR A 10 -2.06 8.03 17.08
C TYR A 10 -3.20 7.03 17.33
N GLU A 11 -4.15 7.39 18.19
CA GLU A 11 -5.33 6.56 18.46
C GLU A 11 -6.26 6.45 17.25
N ASP A 12 -6.39 7.51 16.45
CA ASP A 12 -7.17 7.47 15.21
C ASP A 12 -6.49 6.58 14.15
N ALA A 13 -5.16 6.62 14.03
CA ALA A 13 -4.42 5.71 13.17
C ALA A 13 -4.66 4.25 13.56
N LYS A 14 -4.75 3.91 14.85
CA LYS A 14 -5.09 2.55 15.29
C LYS A 14 -6.50 2.09 14.89
N LYS A 15 -7.43 3.03 14.71
CA LYS A 15 -8.83 2.73 14.35
C LYS A 15 -9.01 2.41 12.86
N CYS A 16 -8.01 2.69 12.01
CA CYS A 16 -8.14 2.47 10.56
C CYS A 16 -8.23 0.99 10.15
N GLY A 17 -7.88 0.06 11.06
CA GLY A 17 -7.91 -1.38 10.80
C GLY A 17 -6.69 -1.90 10.02
N GLU A 18 -5.67 -1.08 9.84
CA GLU A 18 -4.37 -1.43 9.27
C GLU A 18 -3.26 -1.25 10.33
N GLU A 19 -2.17 -2.01 10.19
CA GLU A 19 -1.02 -1.92 11.10
C GLU A 19 -0.33 -0.56 10.93
N ILE A 20 0.06 0.10 12.03
CA ILE A 20 0.87 1.32 11.94
C ILE A 20 2.31 0.89 11.70
N THR A 21 2.90 1.31 10.59
CA THR A 21 4.20 0.84 10.08
C THR A 21 5.30 1.88 10.22
N GLY A 22 4.94 3.12 10.59
CA GLY A 22 5.90 4.15 10.94
C GLY A 22 5.27 5.43 11.45
N ILE A 23 6.12 6.28 12.00
CA ILE A 23 5.81 7.66 12.37
C ILE A 23 6.72 8.61 11.57
N VAL A 24 6.12 9.62 10.97
CA VAL A 24 6.82 10.72 10.28
C VAL A 24 6.71 11.95 11.15
N LEU A 25 7.84 12.54 11.50
CA LEU A 25 7.94 13.77 12.27
C LEU A 25 8.51 14.87 11.38
N ILE A 26 7.83 16.00 11.37
CA ILE A 26 8.33 17.23 10.78
C ILE A 26 8.84 18.11 11.92
N ILE A 27 10.15 18.40 11.92
CA ILE A 27 10.83 19.05 13.04
C ILE A 27 11.47 20.34 12.57
N HIS A 28 11.18 21.43 13.29
CA HIS A 28 11.89 22.68 13.15
C HIS A 28 13.24 22.60 13.86
N MET A 29 14.31 23.03 13.20
CA MET A 29 15.67 23.03 13.76
C MET A 29 16.12 24.45 14.13
N PRO A 30 17.13 24.62 15.02
CA PRO A 30 17.56 25.94 15.49
C PRO A 30 18.10 26.87 14.40
N THR A 31 18.56 26.29 13.29
CA THR A 31 19.04 26.96 12.09
C THR A 31 17.90 27.53 11.23
N GLY A 32 16.64 27.21 11.55
CA GLY A 32 15.44 27.60 10.81
C GLY A 32 15.08 26.65 9.67
N GLU A 33 15.84 25.57 9.47
CA GLU A 33 15.50 24.52 8.52
C GLU A 33 14.51 23.51 9.13
N GLN A 34 13.83 22.78 8.26
CA GLN A 34 12.86 21.75 8.63
C GLN A 34 13.45 20.38 8.29
N GLU A 35 13.49 19.48 9.27
CA GLU A 35 13.92 18.09 9.11
C GLU A 35 12.71 17.15 9.13
N THR A 36 12.76 16.10 8.30
CA THR A 36 11.77 15.02 8.31
C THR A 36 12.42 13.75 8.84
N ILE A 37 11.87 13.21 9.93
CA ILE A 37 12.33 11.95 10.51
C ILE A 37 11.24 10.88 10.31
N ILE A 38 11.61 9.77 9.70
CA ILE A 38 10.75 8.59 9.56
C ILE A 38 11.28 7.50 10.48
N ASN A 39 10.42 6.91 11.31
CA ASN A 39 10.83 5.83 12.21
C ASN A 39 9.79 4.69 12.22
N PRO A 40 10.19 3.44 11.91
CA PRO A 40 9.28 2.31 11.94
C PRO A 40 8.96 1.81 13.35
N ASN A 41 9.76 2.16 14.38
CA ASN A 41 9.49 1.80 15.77
C ASN A 41 8.64 2.88 16.47
N ILE A 42 7.33 2.82 16.24
CA ILE A 42 6.38 3.83 16.71
C ILE A 42 6.32 3.92 18.24
N GLU A 43 6.23 2.78 18.94
CA GLU A 43 6.14 2.80 20.41
C GLU A 43 7.37 3.44 21.06
N GLU A 44 8.57 3.05 20.63
CA GLU A 44 9.80 3.64 21.13
C GLU A 44 9.88 5.13 20.81
N LYS A 45 9.49 5.53 19.59
CA LYS A 45 9.53 6.93 19.19
C LYS A 45 8.50 7.77 19.94
N MET A 46 7.29 7.26 20.17
CA MET A 46 6.27 7.91 21.00
C MET A 46 6.74 8.08 22.45
N ASN A 47 7.37 7.06 23.04
CA ASN A 47 7.97 7.15 24.37
C ASN A 47 9.13 8.17 24.43
N TYR A 48 9.94 8.25 23.36
CA TYR A 48 10.98 9.25 23.25
C TYR A 48 10.39 10.66 23.21
N ILE A 49 9.37 10.90 22.37
CA ILE A 49 8.67 12.19 22.29
C ILE A 49 8.10 12.55 23.66
N ASP A 50 7.49 11.57 24.34
CA ASP A 50 6.89 11.79 25.65
C ASP A 50 7.88 12.32 26.69
N ARG A 51 9.10 11.76 26.69
CA ARG A 51 10.17 12.13 27.63
C ARG A 51 10.92 13.40 27.25
N THR A 52 11.03 13.71 25.95
CA THR A 52 11.95 14.74 25.45
C THR A 52 11.27 16.01 24.95
N TYR A 53 9.96 15.99 24.75
CA TYR A 53 9.17 17.15 24.34
C TYR A 53 8.06 17.45 25.34
N ASN A 54 7.82 18.74 25.57
CA ASN A 54 6.76 19.23 26.43
C ASN A 54 5.37 19.15 25.74
N ASP A 55 4.34 19.67 26.40
CA ASP A 55 2.95 19.63 25.91
C ASP A 55 2.74 20.43 24.61
N ASP A 56 3.64 21.36 24.31
CA ASP A 56 3.68 22.16 23.07
C ASP A 56 4.51 21.49 21.97
N LEU A 57 4.98 20.25 22.20
CA LEU A 57 5.91 19.55 21.34
C LEU A 57 7.19 20.35 21.06
N VAL A 58 7.66 21.11 22.05
CA VAL A 58 8.96 21.79 22.07
C VAL A 58 9.95 20.95 22.87
N HIS A 59 11.17 20.77 22.34
CA HIS A 59 12.17 19.92 22.96
C HIS A 59 12.63 20.51 24.31
N CYS A 60 12.60 19.69 25.36
CA CYS A 60 12.83 20.13 26.75
C CYS A 60 14.20 20.78 26.98
N ASN A 61 15.21 20.43 26.17
CA ASN A 61 16.57 20.98 26.28
C ASN A 61 16.87 22.05 25.21
N CYS A 62 15.98 22.31 24.26
CA CYS A 62 16.21 23.29 23.21
C CYS A 62 14.88 23.85 22.69
N LYS A 63 14.57 25.10 23.03
CA LYS A 63 13.31 25.76 22.66
C LYS A 63 13.16 26.00 21.14
N ASP A 64 14.27 26.00 20.42
CA ASP A 64 14.31 26.23 18.98
C ASP A 64 14.17 24.90 18.19
N ILE A 65 13.98 23.77 18.89
CA ILE A 65 13.62 22.48 18.31
C ILE A 65 12.19 22.15 18.70
N TYR A 66 11.29 22.01 17.74
CA TYR A 66 9.90 21.63 17.99
C TYR A 66 9.32 20.81 16.84
N ILE A 67 8.37 19.95 17.16
CA ILE A 67 7.66 19.14 16.16
C ILE A 67 6.52 19.99 15.60
N GLU A 68 6.61 20.31 14.32
CA GLU A 68 5.62 21.09 13.59
C GLU A 68 4.41 20.23 13.22
N ASP A 69 4.66 19.02 12.72
CA ASP A 69 3.62 18.10 12.29
C ASP A 69 4.02 16.63 12.47
N VAL A 70 3.02 15.76 12.52
CA VAL A 70 3.18 14.31 12.64
C VAL A 70 2.17 13.58 11.75
N ALA A 71 2.67 12.58 11.03
CA ALA A 71 1.86 11.60 10.33
C ALA A 71 2.20 10.18 10.78
N PHE A 72 1.22 9.28 10.73
CA PHE A 72 1.39 7.86 10.97
C PHE A 72 1.21 7.11 9.66
N CYS A 73 2.20 6.29 9.31
CA CYS A 73 2.10 5.37 8.18
C CYS A 73 1.26 4.16 8.63
N VAL A 74 0.22 3.82 7.87
CA VAL A 74 -0.64 2.66 8.12
C VAL A 74 -0.61 1.73 6.91
N GLY A 75 -0.42 0.44 7.15
CA GLY A 75 -0.35 -0.65 6.16
C GLY A 75 1.06 -0.97 5.64
N GLY A 76 1.30 -2.26 5.34
CA GLY A 76 2.37 -2.82 4.48
C GLY A 76 3.83 -2.77 5.00
N GLU A 77 4.70 -3.65 4.50
CA GLU A 77 6.15 -3.36 4.52
C GLU A 77 6.39 -2.05 3.73
N PRO A 78 7.23 -1.13 4.22
CA PRO A 78 7.41 0.16 3.56
C PRO A 78 8.07 -0.04 2.19
N GLY A 79 7.28 -0.01 1.13
CA GLY A 79 7.76 0.19 -0.23
C GLY A 79 8.21 1.64 -0.45
N MET A 80 8.65 1.95 -1.67
CA MET A 80 9.09 3.31 -2.00
C MET A 80 7.89 4.27 -1.99
N MET A 81 8.03 5.39 -1.29
CA MET A 81 7.03 6.45 -1.30
C MET A 81 7.16 7.29 -2.57
N PHE A 82 6.06 7.89 -3.02
CA PHE A 82 6.09 8.70 -4.25
C PHE A 82 7.12 9.84 -4.29
N PRO A 83 7.43 10.57 -3.19
CA PRO A 83 8.48 11.59 -3.22
C PRO A 83 9.84 11.03 -3.65
N GLU A 84 10.19 9.84 -3.18
CA GLU A 84 11.43 9.15 -3.57
C GLU A 84 11.36 8.70 -5.03
N ALA A 85 10.24 8.07 -5.43
CA ALA A 85 10.00 7.68 -6.81
C ALA A 85 10.06 8.88 -7.77
N TYR A 86 9.58 10.04 -7.34
CA TYR A 86 9.60 11.28 -8.12
C TYR A 86 11.00 11.84 -8.33
N GLU A 87 11.85 11.82 -7.31
CA GLU A 87 13.26 12.22 -7.48
C GLU A 87 14.02 11.23 -8.36
N LEU A 88 13.82 9.92 -8.16
CA LEU A 88 14.41 8.88 -9.03
C LEU A 88 13.95 9.02 -10.49
N MET A 89 12.68 9.35 -10.73
CA MET A 89 12.19 9.66 -12.08
C MET A 89 12.97 10.80 -12.73
N LYS A 90 13.22 11.90 -11.99
CA LYS A 90 14.01 13.03 -12.51
C LYS A 90 15.46 12.66 -12.81
N GLU A 91 16.01 11.68 -12.10
CA GLU A 91 17.33 11.09 -12.37
C GLU A 91 17.32 10.15 -13.58
N GLY A 92 16.16 9.90 -14.18
CA GLY A 92 15.98 9.10 -15.39
C GLY A 92 15.47 7.68 -15.14
N ALA A 93 15.16 7.33 -13.89
CA ALA A 93 14.55 6.05 -13.58
C ALA A 93 13.10 5.97 -14.11
N LYS A 94 12.68 4.74 -14.37
CA LYS A 94 11.27 4.40 -14.61
C LYS A 94 10.73 3.79 -13.33
N VAL A 95 9.51 4.13 -12.95
CA VAL A 95 8.89 3.62 -11.71
C VAL A 95 7.48 3.11 -11.97
N LYS A 96 7.02 2.16 -11.17
CA LYS A 96 5.68 1.59 -11.30
C LYS A 96 5.14 1.13 -9.96
N LEU A 97 3.84 0.84 -9.90
CA LEU A 97 3.32 -0.05 -8.87
C LEU A 97 3.49 -1.51 -9.32
N PRO A 98 3.74 -2.47 -8.42
CA PRO A 98 4.14 -3.83 -8.77
C PRO A 98 3.21 -4.53 -9.78
N SER A 99 1.90 -4.33 -9.63
CA SER A 99 0.91 -4.92 -10.55
C SER A 99 0.77 -4.25 -11.92
N TRP A 100 1.46 -3.14 -12.18
CA TRP A 100 1.33 -2.42 -13.44
C TRP A 100 2.09 -3.08 -14.59
N GLY A 101 1.47 -3.12 -15.76
CA GLY A 101 2.14 -3.54 -16.99
C GLY A 101 3.10 -2.48 -17.56
N GLY A 102 2.79 -1.22 -17.33
CA GLY A 102 3.59 -0.06 -17.75
C GLY A 102 4.33 0.61 -16.58
N TYR A 103 4.80 1.84 -16.83
CA TYR A 103 5.62 2.60 -15.89
C TYR A 103 5.45 4.11 -16.10
N TRP A 104 5.86 4.89 -15.10
CA TRP A 104 5.94 6.34 -15.16
C TRP A 104 7.41 6.78 -15.22
N TYR A 105 7.67 7.90 -15.88
CA TYR A 105 9.00 8.50 -15.98
C TYR A 105 8.93 10.02 -16.10
N TRP A 106 10.04 10.71 -15.83
CA TRP A 106 10.14 12.15 -16.02
C TRP A 106 10.58 12.52 -17.43
N ASP A 107 9.82 13.40 -18.08
CA ASP A 107 10.20 13.99 -19.37
C ASP A 107 10.89 15.35 -19.14
N ASN A 108 12.15 15.42 -19.54
CA ASN A 108 12.99 16.60 -19.33
C ASN A 108 12.61 17.79 -20.20
N ASP A 109 11.97 17.59 -21.34
CA ASP A 109 11.57 18.67 -22.26
C ASP A 109 10.21 19.23 -21.83
N LYS A 110 9.26 18.36 -21.50
CA LYS A 110 7.91 18.74 -21.06
C LYS A 110 7.83 19.16 -19.60
N LYS A 111 8.86 18.85 -18.80
CA LYS A 111 8.93 19.08 -17.35
C LYS A 111 7.73 18.50 -16.61
N THR A 112 7.43 17.22 -16.88
CA THR A 112 6.29 16.53 -16.28
C THR A 112 6.52 15.02 -16.22
N ILE A 113 5.61 14.33 -15.53
CA ILE A 113 5.58 12.86 -15.51
C ILE A 113 4.80 12.38 -16.74
N MET A 114 5.42 11.47 -17.48
CA MET A 114 4.80 10.73 -18.55
C MET A 114 4.43 9.33 -18.04
N MET A 115 3.22 8.90 -18.34
CA MET A 115 2.68 7.59 -18.01
C MET A 115 2.73 6.73 -19.26
N HIS A 116 3.66 5.77 -19.29
CA HIS A 116 3.69 4.71 -20.28
C HIS A 116 2.75 3.60 -19.82
N THR A 117 1.62 3.44 -20.50
CA THR A 117 0.59 2.47 -20.10
C THR A 117 0.99 1.04 -20.43
N LYS A 118 0.27 0.06 -19.89
CA LYS A 118 0.44 -1.37 -20.21
C LYS A 118 0.18 -1.75 -21.67
N ASP A 119 -0.38 -0.83 -22.45
CA ASP A 119 -0.74 -1.02 -23.87
C ASP A 119 0.20 -0.20 -24.78
N GLY A 120 1.29 0.33 -24.22
CA GLY A 120 2.31 1.12 -24.94
C GLY A 120 1.93 2.59 -25.21
N GLU A 121 0.76 3.05 -24.73
CA GLU A 121 0.33 4.44 -24.90
C GLU A 121 1.09 5.40 -23.97
N GLU A 122 1.43 6.59 -24.46
CA GLU A 122 2.11 7.65 -23.72
C GLU A 122 1.13 8.75 -23.33
N LEU A 123 0.92 8.93 -22.03
CA LEU A 123 -0.02 9.91 -21.48
C LEU A 123 0.72 10.92 -20.61
N ASP A 124 0.49 12.21 -20.84
CA ASP A 124 0.96 13.26 -19.95
C ASP A 124 0.10 13.27 -18.68
N ILE A 125 0.70 13.17 -17.49
CA ILE A 125 -0.07 13.10 -16.23
C ILE A 125 -0.99 14.31 -16.03
N ARG A 126 -0.63 15.47 -16.60
CA ARG A 126 -1.43 16.71 -16.52
C ARG A 126 -2.72 16.63 -17.33
N GLN A 127 -2.81 15.65 -18.23
CA GLN A 127 -3.94 15.41 -19.12
C GLN A 127 -4.72 14.14 -18.74
N THR A 128 -4.46 13.56 -17.56
CA THR A 128 -5.19 12.37 -17.09
C THR A 128 -6.70 12.62 -17.07
N ASP A 129 -7.45 11.72 -17.70
CA ASP A 129 -8.91 11.68 -17.65
C ASP A 129 -9.43 10.88 -16.43
N ARG A 130 -8.51 10.30 -15.64
CA ARG A 130 -8.78 9.54 -14.42
C ARG A 130 -8.02 10.13 -13.22
N PRO A 131 -8.33 11.36 -12.80
CA PRO A 131 -7.59 12.06 -11.75
C PRO A 131 -7.64 11.33 -10.40
N GLU A 132 -8.80 10.79 -10.00
CA GLU A 132 -8.94 10.02 -8.75
C GLU A 132 -7.98 8.83 -8.72
N TYR A 133 -8.01 7.99 -9.76
CA TYR A 133 -7.07 6.88 -9.91
C TYR A 133 -5.60 7.34 -9.88
N THR A 134 -5.29 8.44 -10.56
CA THR A 134 -3.92 8.96 -10.63
C THR A 134 -3.44 9.42 -9.25
N PHE A 135 -4.27 10.15 -8.51
CA PHE A 135 -3.96 10.65 -7.17
C PHE A 135 -3.88 9.53 -6.13
N ASP A 136 -4.77 8.54 -6.20
CA ASP A 136 -4.72 7.36 -5.33
C ASP A 136 -3.39 6.60 -5.48
N ASN A 137 -2.89 6.50 -6.71
CA ASN A 137 -1.60 5.84 -6.97
C ASN A 137 -0.40 6.71 -6.55
N ILE A 138 -0.47 8.03 -6.73
CA ILE A 138 0.54 8.96 -6.17
C ILE A 138 0.62 8.81 -4.65
N CYS A 139 -0.50 8.60 -3.98
CA CYS A 139 -0.54 8.36 -2.54
C CYS A 139 -0.10 6.95 -2.12
N SER A 140 0.24 6.07 -3.07
CA SER A 140 0.76 4.74 -2.76
C SER A 140 2.17 4.82 -2.15
N GLY A 141 2.42 3.96 -1.17
CA GLY A 141 3.75 3.68 -0.63
C GLY A 141 4.35 2.38 -1.17
N ASP A 142 3.86 1.89 -2.31
CA ASP A 142 4.28 0.63 -2.90
C ASP A 142 5.04 0.85 -4.23
N TRP A 143 5.69 2.00 -4.44
CA TRP A 143 6.42 2.23 -5.69
C TRP A 143 7.66 1.34 -5.78
N VAL A 144 8.03 0.97 -7.00
CA VAL A 144 9.25 0.24 -7.32
C VAL A 144 9.87 0.76 -8.61
N ILE A 145 11.17 0.53 -8.81
CA ILE A 145 11.82 0.76 -10.11
C ILE A 145 11.23 -0.24 -11.13
N ALA A 146 10.88 0.25 -12.30
CA ALA A 146 10.50 -0.58 -13.44
C ALA A 146 11.74 -1.03 -14.20
N ASP A 147 11.89 -2.33 -14.42
CA ASP A 147 13.01 -2.93 -15.14
C ASP A 147 12.57 -4.07 -16.08
N GLU A 148 13.54 -4.70 -16.74
CA GLU A 148 13.33 -5.79 -17.70
C GLU A 148 12.84 -7.10 -17.05
N GLU A 149 12.85 -7.20 -15.71
CA GLU A 149 12.35 -8.38 -15.00
C GLU A 149 10.91 -8.18 -14.54
N ASN A 150 10.58 -7.01 -14.02
CA ASN A 150 9.31 -6.76 -13.34
C ASN A 150 8.28 -5.99 -14.17
N CYS A 151 8.63 -5.47 -15.34
CA CYS A 151 7.74 -4.61 -16.13
C CYS A 151 7.46 -5.21 -17.52
N PRO A 152 6.21 -5.60 -17.82
CA PRO A 152 5.80 -6.12 -19.13
C PRO A 152 6.22 -5.25 -20.33
N GLU A 153 6.05 -3.93 -20.27
CA GLU A 153 6.45 -3.03 -21.36
C GLU A 153 7.99 -2.93 -21.53
N LEU A 154 8.76 -3.47 -20.58
CA LEU A 154 10.21 -3.61 -20.68
C LEU A 154 10.64 -5.07 -20.94
N GLY A 155 9.69 -5.98 -21.18
CA GLY A 155 9.95 -7.41 -21.47
C GLY A 155 9.84 -8.34 -20.26
N GLY A 156 9.57 -7.80 -19.07
CA GLY A 156 9.41 -8.55 -17.83
C GLY A 156 7.98 -9.02 -17.57
N GLU A 157 7.68 -9.31 -16.30
CA GLU A 157 6.35 -9.71 -15.86
C GLU A 157 5.88 -8.95 -14.62
N ALA A 158 4.64 -8.48 -14.63
CA ALA A 158 4.04 -7.80 -13.49
C ALA A 158 3.55 -8.82 -12.45
N LEU A 159 4.47 -9.24 -11.59
CA LEU A 159 4.20 -10.11 -10.44
C LEU A 159 4.14 -9.27 -9.16
N PHE A 160 3.40 -9.77 -8.18
CA PHE A 160 3.29 -9.13 -6.88
C PHE A 160 3.28 -10.15 -5.73
N SER A 161 3.51 -9.66 -4.52
CA SER A 161 3.50 -10.42 -3.28
C SER A 161 2.10 -10.86 -2.87
N PHE A 162 2.03 -11.76 -1.89
CA PHE A 162 0.77 -12.08 -1.24
C PHE A 162 0.12 -10.89 -0.55
N ALA A 163 0.91 -9.97 0.03
CA ALA A 163 0.38 -8.81 0.73
C ALA A 163 -0.43 -7.92 -0.24
N GLU A 164 0.09 -7.72 -1.44
CA GLU A 164 -0.58 -7.00 -2.52
C GLU A 164 -1.78 -7.78 -3.06
N ALA A 165 -1.66 -9.09 -3.20
CA ALA A 165 -2.78 -9.96 -3.57
C ALA A 165 -3.96 -9.79 -2.60
N ILE A 166 -3.72 -9.70 -1.29
CA ILE A 166 -4.75 -9.41 -0.29
C ILE A 166 -5.33 -7.99 -0.43
N LYS A 167 -4.50 -6.95 -0.67
CA LYS A 167 -4.97 -5.59 -0.94
C LYS A 167 -5.95 -5.58 -2.12
N TYR A 168 -5.60 -6.31 -3.18
CA TYR A 168 -6.40 -6.42 -4.40
C TYR A 168 -7.69 -7.22 -4.21
N LEU A 169 -7.66 -8.31 -3.45
CA LEU A 169 -8.85 -9.06 -3.06
C LEU A 169 -9.85 -8.21 -2.28
N LYS A 170 -9.38 -7.39 -1.34
CA LYS A 170 -10.22 -6.44 -0.58
C LYS A 170 -10.91 -5.42 -1.49
N ARG A 171 -10.29 -5.09 -2.63
CA ARG A 171 -10.85 -4.22 -3.68
C ARG A 171 -11.75 -4.97 -4.68
N GLY A 172 -12.01 -6.26 -4.45
CA GLY A 172 -12.90 -7.09 -5.28
C GLY A 172 -12.23 -7.67 -6.53
N MET A 173 -10.91 -7.53 -6.68
CA MET A 173 -10.18 -8.14 -7.79
C MET A 173 -9.94 -9.63 -7.55
N LYS A 174 -9.79 -10.39 -8.63
CA LYS A 174 -9.42 -11.79 -8.59
C LYS A 174 -7.91 -11.90 -8.77
N VAL A 175 -7.27 -12.80 -8.01
CA VAL A 175 -5.82 -13.02 -8.09
C VAL A 175 -5.52 -14.51 -8.08
N ALA A 176 -4.38 -14.89 -8.63
CA ALA A 176 -3.90 -16.26 -8.69
C ALA A 176 -2.37 -16.30 -8.58
N ARG A 177 -1.83 -17.47 -8.26
CA ARG A 177 -0.41 -17.74 -8.45
C ARG A 177 -0.15 -18.04 -9.92
N LYS A 178 0.94 -17.50 -10.47
CA LYS A 178 1.39 -17.81 -11.83
C LYS A 178 1.54 -19.33 -12.05
N GLY A 179 2.02 -20.05 -11.04
CA GLY A 179 2.25 -21.49 -11.09
C GLY A 179 1.06 -22.40 -10.76
N TRP A 180 -0.16 -21.89 -10.54
CA TRP A 180 -1.29 -22.77 -10.19
C TRP A 180 -1.70 -23.72 -11.33
N ASN A 181 -1.86 -25.00 -10.97
CA ASN A 181 -2.12 -26.10 -11.91
C ASN A 181 -3.60 -26.20 -12.34
N GLY A 182 -4.06 -25.18 -13.07
CA GLY A 182 -5.30 -25.24 -13.82
C GLY A 182 -5.58 -23.93 -14.55
N LYS A 183 -6.02 -24.03 -15.81
CA LYS A 183 -6.55 -22.86 -16.52
C LYS A 183 -7.73 -22.30 -15.71
N LYS A 184 -7.73 -20.98 -15.45
CA LYS A 184 -8.80 -20.25 -14.75
C LYS A 184 -8.97 -20.55 -13.26
N GLN A 185 -7.93 -21.02 -12.57
CA GLN A 185 -7.94 -21.09 -11.11
C GLN A 185 -7.58 -19.73 -10.51
N TYR A 186 -8.33 -19.29 -9.51
CA TYR A 186 -8.07 -18.01 -8.84
C TYR A 186 -8.72 -17.96 -7.46
N ILE A 187 -8.34 -16.99 -6.65
CA ILE A 187 -9.03 -16.63 -5.42
C ILE A 187 -9.75 -15.29 -5.58
N GLN A 188 -10.88 -15.17 -4.88
CA GLN A 188 -11.68 -13.96 -4.83
C GLN A 188 -12.23 -13.74 -3.41
N LEU A 189 -12.53 -12.49 -3.05
CA LEU A 189 -13.24 -12.19 -1.82
C LEU A 189 -14.74 -12.45 -2.02
N ALA A 190 -15.29 -13.42 -1.29
CA ALA A 190 -16.72 -13.66 -1.20
C ALA A 190 -17.33 -12.86 -0.06
N THR A 191 -18.49 -12.28 -0.32
CA THR A 191 -19.37 -11.59 0.63
C THR A 191 -20.76 -12.21 0.54
N GLY A 192 -21.59 -12.13 1.56
CA GLY A 192 -22.94 -12.73 1.51
C GLY A 192 -22.95 -14.23 1.81
N ILE A 193 -21.91 -14.77 2.44
CA ILE A 193 -21.74 -16.23 2.56
C ILE A 193 -22.80 -16.86 3.48
N SER A 194 -23.39 -17.98 3.03
CA SER A 194 -24.39 -18.74 3.78
C SER A 194 -24.30 -20.24 3.46
N TYR A 195 -24.88 -21.08 4.33
CA TYR A 195 -25.04 -22.51 4.09
C TYR A 195 -26.44 -22.96 4.49
N THR A 196 -26.86 -24.14 4.05
CA THR A 196 -28.12 -24.76 4.49
C THR A 196 -27.85 -25.91 5.44
N PHE A 197 -28.53 -25.90 6.58
CA PHE A 197 -28.50 -26.99 7.56
C PHE A 197 -29.94 -27.32 7.96
N GLU A 198 -30.33 -28.59 7.84
CA GLU A 198 -31.70 -29.06 8.14
C GLU A 198 -32.81 -28.24 7.46
N GLY A 199 -32.58 -27.84 6.19
CA GLY A 199 -33.54 -27.06 5.41
C GLY A 199 -33.63 -25.57 5.78
N LYS A 200 -32.78 -25.07 6.68
CA LYS A 200 -32.70 -23.66 7.05
C LYS A 200 -31.42 -23.03 6.50
N VAL A 201 -31.56 -21.84 5.91
CA VAL A 201 -30.41 -21.03 5.50
C VAL A 201 -29.81 -20.37 6.74
N VAL A 202 -28.51 -20.55 6.92
CA VAL A 202 -27.69 -19.95 7.98
C VAL A 202 -26.71 -18.99 7.32
N ASN A 203 -26.81 -17.70 7.66
CA ASN A 203 -25.85 -16.70 7.22
C ASN A 203 -24.62 -16.75 8.14
N CYS A 204 -23.43 -16.92 7.56
CA CYS A 204 -22.21 -17.01 8.36
C CYS A 204 -21.81 -15.62 8.85
N ASN A 205 -21.60 -15.43 10.14
CA ASN A 205 -21.03 -14.18 10.63
C ASN A 205 -19.91 -14.50 11.62
N HIS A 206 -18.72 -13.98 11.34
CA HIS A 206 -17.54 -14.19 12.17
C HIS A 206 -17.11 -12.84 12.76
N GLU A 207 -16.67 -12.82 14.02
CA GLU A 207 -16.29 -11.59 14.72
C GLU A 207 -15.24 -10.77 13.96
N ALA A 208 -14.18 -11.43 13.47
CA ALA A 208 -13.07 -10.76 12.79
C ALA A 208 -13.32 -10.36 11.33
N ILE A 209 -14.11 -11.14 10.57
CA ILE A 209 -14.22 -10.98 9.11
C ILE A 209 -15.66 -10.71 8.65
N GLY A 210 -16.61 -10.66 9.59
CA GLY A 210 -18.04 -10.54 9.32
C GLY A 210 -18.55 -11.68 8.47
N ASN A 211 -19.31 -11.33 7.43
CA ASN A 211 -19.89 -12.25 6.45
C ASN A 211 -19.01 -12.30 5.18
N LYS A 212 -17.70 -12.49 5.35
CA LYS A 212 -16.72 -12.59 4.27
C LYS A 212 -15.95 -13.90 4.35
N ALA A 213 -15.46 -14.36 3.21
CA ALA A 213 -14.45 -15.42 3.13
C ALA A 213 -13.67 -15.29 1.83
N ILE A 214 -12.42 -15.77 1.81
CA ILE A 214 -11.73 -15.96 0.53
C ILE A 214 -12.25 -17.27 -0.07
N ALA A 215 -12.69 -17.22 -1.33
CA ALA A 215 -13.10 -18.39 -2.09
C ALA A 215 -12.01 -18.75 -3.08
N PHE A 216 -11.63 -20.03 -3.13
CA PHE A 216 -10.81 -20.59 -4.20
C PHE A 216 -11.73 -21.15 -5.28
N VAL A 217 -11.62 -20.60 -6.48
CA VAL A 217 -12.34 -21.06 -7.66
C VAL A 217 -11.41 -21.99 -8.41
N GLY A 218 -11.65 -23.28 -8.26
CA GLY A 218 -10.92 -24.35 -8.93
C GLY A 218 -11.62 -24.83 -10.19
N THR A 219 -10.96 -25.74 -10.91
CA THR A 219 -11.56 -26.41 -12.08
C THR A 219 -12.74 -27.32 -11.73
N SER A 220 -12.80 -27.79 -10.48
CA SER A 220 -13.82 -28.73 -9.99
C SER A 220 -14.92 -28.06 -9.15
N GLY A 221 -14.89 -26.74 -9.00
CA GLY A 221 -15.86 -25.98 -8.22
C GLY A 221 -15.23 -24.94 -7.31
N VAL A 222 -16.05 -24.40 -6.40
CA VAL A 222 -15.65 -23.33 -5.49
C VAL A 222 -15.46 -23.90 -4.09
N GLN A 223 -14.28 -23.70 -3.51
CA GLN A 223 -14.00 -23.94 -2.11
C GLN A 223 -14.14 -22.62 -1.34
N MET A 224 -15.17 -22.52 -0.51
CA MET A 224 -15.37 -21.36 0.38
C MET A 224 -14.49 -21.48 1.62
N GLY A 225 -13.86 -20.38 2.03
CA GLY A 225 -12.94 -20.38 3.18
C GLY A 225 -11.58 -20.99 2.84
N TRP A 226 -11.00 -20.57 1.71
CA TRP A 226 -9.66 -20.96 1.32
C TRP A 226 -8.63 -20.49 2.36
N LEU A 227 -7.71 -21.40 2.71
CA LEU A 227 -6.64 -21.15 3.66
C LEU A 227 -5.34 -20.99 2.88
N ALA A 228 -4.72 -19.81 2.98
CA ALA A 228 -3.41 -19.58 2.41
C ALA A 228 -2.36 -20.42 3.15
N SER A 229 -1.59 -21.21 2.43
CA SER A 229 -0.44 -21.91 2.99
C SER A 229 0.72 -20.93 3.25
N GLN A 230 1.72 -21.34 4.02
CA GLN A 230 2.94 -20.53 4.16
C GLN A 230 3.62 -20.28 2.80
N ALA A 231 3.56 -21.26 1.90
CA ALA A 231 4.07 -21.11 0.54
C ALA A 231 3.26 -20.12 -0.31
N ASP A 232 1.98 -19.90 0.01
CA ASP A 232 1.15 -18.87 -0.62
C ASP A 232 1.48 -17.48 -0.07
N MET A 233 1.67 -17.39 1.25
CA MET A 233 1.95 -16.14 1.94
C MET A 233 3.35 -15.58 1.64
N LEU A 234 4.34 -16.45 1.42
CA LEU A 234 5.73 -16.08 1.14
C LEU A 234 6.06 -16.02 -0.36
N ALA A 235 5.05 -15.97 -1.22
CA ALA A 235 5.23 -15.98 -2.65
C ALA A 235 5.13 -14.60 -3.28
N GLU A 236 5.94 -14.42 -4.33
CA GLU A 236 6.09 -13.18 -5.10
C GLU A 236 5.62 -13.32 -6.56
N ASP A 237 4.98 -14.44 -6.90
CA ASP A 237 4.46 -14.74 -8.25
C ASP A 237 2.93 -14.61 -8.34
N TRP A 238 2.32 -13.73 -7.54
CA TRP A 238 0.90 -13.44 -7.68
C TRP A 238 0.63 -12.57 -8.89
N VAL A 239 -0.50 -12.82 -9.54
CA VAL A 239 -0.98 -12.11 -10.73
C VAL A 239 -2.49 -11.89 -10.64
N PHE A 240 -3.01 -10.92 -11.39
CA PHE A 240 -4.45 -10.80 -11.58
C PHE A 240 -5.00 -11.98 -12.39
N ALA A 241 -6.20 -12.41 -12.05
CA ALA A 241 -6.95 -13.40 -12.82
C ALA A 241 -8.13 -12.75 -13.54
N GLU A 242 -8.42 -13.23 -14.76
CA GLU A 242 -9.56 -12.78 -15.58
C GLU A 242 -10.92 -13.33 -15.09
#